data_AF-A0A7W6BPR6-F1
#
_entry.id   AF-A0A7W6BPR6-F1
#
_cell.length_a   1.000
_cell.length_b   1.000
_cell.length_c   1.000
_cell.angle_alpha   90.00
_cell.angle_beta   90.00
_cell.angle_gamma   90.00
#
_symmetry.space_group_name_H-M   'P 1'
#
loop_
_entity.id
_entity.type
_entity.pdbx_description
1 polymer ?
#
loop_
_entity_poly.entity_id
_entity_poly.type
_entity_poly.pdbx_seq_one_letter_code
_entity_poly.pdbx_strand_id
1 'polypeptide(L)' 'MILEEIRLTDFRCFFGETSIQFSEDPEKNVTIIYAENGVGKTTLLNALLWCFYVSGVSANGTDLRL' A
#
# COMPACT_ATOMS: atom_id res chain seq x y z
N MET A 1 -8.74 -1.36 14.66
CA MET A 1 -8.31 -0.56 13.49
C MET A 1 -8.75 -1.32 12.26
N ILE A 2 -9.49 -0.68 11.36
CA ILE A 2 -9.96 -1.25 10.09
C ILE A 2 -9.30 -0.41 8.99
N LEU A 3 -8.83 -1.09 7.93
CA LEU A 3 -8.34 -0.46 6.72
C LEU A 3 -9.51 -0.37 5.74
N GLU A 4 -9.83 0.83 5.25
CA GLU A 4 -10.90 1.05 4.26
C GLU A 4 -10.30 1.00 2.85
N GLU A 5 -9.25 1.79 2.62
CA GLU A 5 -8.64 1.94 1.29
C GLU A 5 -7.16 2.32 1.40
N ILE A 6 -6.36 1.90 0.43
CA ILE A 6 -5.05 2.51 0.13
C ILE A 6 -5.07 3.12 -1.27
N ARG A 7 -4.57 4.35 -1.39
CA ARG A 7 -4.40 5.08 -2.66
C ARG A 7 -2.93 5.29 -2.92
N LEU A 8 -2.49 4.91 -4.12
CA LEU A 8 -1.11 5.00 -4.60
C LEU A 8 -1.08 5.87 -5.84
N THR A 9 -0.12 6.80 -5.89
CA THR A 9 0.15 7.64 -7.07
C THR A 9 1.62 7.49 -7.43
N ASP A 10 1.90 6.93 -8.61
CA ASP A 10 3.25 6.72 -9.13
C ASP A 10 4.22 6.04 -8.13
N PHE A 11 3.73 5.01 -7.44
CA PHE A 11 4.48 4.29 -6.40
C PHE A 11 5.10 2.99 -6.94
N ARG A 12 6.41 3.03 -7.24
CA ARG A 12 7.18 1.92 -7.84
C ARG A 12 6.50 1.39 -9.11
N CYS A 13 5.88 0.20 -9.04
CA CYS A 13 5.21 -0.46 -10.17
C CYS A 13 3.74 -0.05 -10.34
N PHE A 14 3.19 0.75 -9.42
CA PHE A 14 1.85 1.31 -9.51
C PHE A 14 1.92 2.68 -10.21
N PHE A 15 1.79 2.69 -11.53
CA PHE A 15 1.82 3.90 -12.36
C PHE A 15 0.44 4.58 -12.39
N GLY A 16 0.43 5.92 -12.35
CA GLY A 16 -0.80 6.69 -12.25
C GLY A 16 -1.50 6.51 -10.91
N GLU A 17 -2.81 6.74 -10.88
CA GLU A 17 -3.62 6.56 -9.68
C GLU A 17 -4.15 5.12 -9.58
N THR A 18 -3.78 4.44 -8.50
CA THR A 18 -4.30 3.11 -8.16
C THR A 18 -4.94 3.16 -6.78
N SER A 19 -6.16 2.65 -6.65
CA SER A 19 -6.81 2.44 -5.35
C SER A 19 -7.14 0.97 -5.11
N ILE A 20 -7.00 0.54 -3.85
CA ILE A 20 -7.37 -0.80 -3.40
C ILE A 20 -8.24 -0.66 -2.17
N GLN A 21 -9.50 -1.11 -2.29
CA GLN A 21 -10.44 -1.18 -1.19
C GLN A 21 -10.29 -2.50 -0.45
N PHE A 22 -10.30 -2.44 0.88
CA PHE A 22 -10.24 -3.60 1.75
C PHE A 22 -11.64 -4.00 2.20
N SER A 23 -11.78 -5.24 2.66
CA SER A 23 -13.04 -5.74 3.17
C SER A 23 -13.38 -5.13 4.52
N GLU A 24 -14.56 -4.52 4.59
CA GLU A 24 -15.17 -3.97 5.81
C GLU A 24 -16.30 -4.89 6.36
N ASP A 25 -16.61 -5.99 5.67
CA ASP A 25 -17.65 -6.93 6.04
C ASP A 25 -17.25 -7.71 7.31
N PRO A 26 -18.02 -7.65 8.41
CA PRO A 26 -17.73 -8.37 9.65
C PRO A 26 -17.62 -9.90 9.48
N GLU A 27 -18.36 -10.47 8.54
CA GLU A 27 -18.38 -11.91 8.23
C GLU A 27 -17.32 -12.29 7.18
N LYS A 28 -16.82 -11.31 6.40
CA LYS A 28 -15.79 -11.50 5.38
C LYS A 28 -14.61 -10.53 5.58
N ASN A 29 -14.12 -10.42 6.80
CA ASN A 29 -13.11 -9.44 7.21
C ASN A 29 -11.67 -9.68 6.66
N VAL A 30 -11.50 -10.59 5.70
CA VAL A 30 -10.21 -10.94 5.10
C VAL A 30 -10.18 -10.48 3.64
N THR A 31 -9.17 -9.68 3.30
CA THR A 31 -8.87 -9.30 1.92
C THR A 31 -7.70 -10.12 1.39
N ILE A 32 -7.89 -10.86 0.31
CA ILE A 32 -6.82 -11.65 -0.33
C ILE A 32 -6.32 -10.90 -1.56
N ILE A 33 -5.03 -10.58 -1.59
CA ILE A 33 -4.37 -9.95 -2.72
C ILE A 33 -3.51 -11.00 -3.42
N TYR A 34 -3.98 -11.44 -4.59
CA TYR A 34 -3.32 -12.46 -5.39
C TYR A 34 -2.68 -11.84 -6.64
N ALA A 35 -1.42 -12.20 -6.88
CA ALA A 35 -0.69 -11.86 -8.09
C ALA A 35 0.50 -12.80 -8.26
N GLU A 36 1.09 -12.84 -9.44
CA GLU A 36 2.34 -13.58 -9.69
C GLU A 36 3.55 -12.91 -9.01
N ASN A 37 4.68 -13.63 -8.99
CA ASN A 37 5.93 -13.07 -8.48
C ASN A 37 6.43 -11.97 -9.42
N GLY A 38 6.91 -10.86 -8.84
CA GLY A 38 7.37 -9.69 -9.60
C GLY A 38 6.28 -8.66 -9.95
N VAL A 39 4.99 -8.98 -9.75
CA VAL A 39 3.88 -8.06 -10.14
C VAL A 39 3.72 -6.87 -9.18
N GLY A 40 4.14 -6.99 -7.91
CA GLY A 40 4.07 -5.87 -6.97
C GLY A 40 3.49 -6.15 -5.59
N LYS A 41 3.28 -7.42 -5.20
CA LYS A 41 2.78 -7.78 -3.85
C LYS A 41 3.63 -7.18 -2.72
N THR A 42 4.96 -7.34 -2.81
CA THR A 42 5.90 -6.76 -1.84
C THR A 42 5.90 -5.24 -1.88
N THR A 43 5.74 -4.64 -3.07
CA THR A 43 5.59 -3.18 -3.21
C THR A 43 4.36 -2.68 -2.46
N LEU A 44 3.23 -3.38 -2.57
CA LEU A 44 2.00 -3.01 -1.88
C LEU A 44 2.16 -3.11 -0.35
N LEU A 45 2.80 -4.18 0.14
CA LEU A 45 3.15 -4.30 1.56
C LEU A 45 4.03 -3.13 2.02
N ASN A 46 5.04 -2.77 1.23
CA ASN A 46 5.91 -1.64 1.55
C ASN A 46 5.17 -0.30 1.53
N ALA A 47 4.20 -0.11 0.64
CA ALA A 47 3.37 1.09 0.63
C ALA A 47 2.55 1.21 1.91
N LEU A 48 1.91 0.11 2.36
CA LEU A 48 1.21 0.07 3.64
C LEU A 48 2.14 0.42 4.81
N LEU A 49 3.32 -0.19 4.86
CA LEU A 49 4.31 0.10 5.90
C LEU A 49 4.76 1.56 5.87
N TRP A 50 4.98 2.13 4.67
CA TRP A 50 5.34 3.53 4.52
C TRP A 50 4.26 4.45 5.09
N CYS A 51 3.00 4.23 4.72
CA CYS A 51 1.86 5.01 5.22
C CYS A 51 1.74 4.97 6.74
N PHE A 52 2.08 3.85 7.39
CA PHE A 52 1.96 3.74 8.85
C PHE A 52 3.18 4.21 9.64
N TYR A 53 4.38 3.99 9.12
CA TYR A 53 5.61 4.14 9.91
C TYR A 53 6.50 5.29 9.45
N VAL A 54 6.31 5.78 8.23
CA VAL A 54 7.23 6.74 7.60
C VAL A 54 6.60 8.14 7.43
N SER A 55 5.29 8.26 7.61
CA SER A 55 4.48 9.49 7.46
C SER A 55 4.86 10.67 8.38
N GLY A 56 5.92 10.56 9.20
CA GLY A 56 6.52 11.66 9.96
C GLY A 56 7.72 12.34 9.29
N VAL A 57 8.23 11.82 8.17
CA VAL A 57 9.35 12.41 7.44
C VAL A 57 8.80 13.29 6.31
N SER A 58 8.84 14.61 6.52
CA SER A 58 8.58 15.61 5.48
C SER A 58 9.40 15.29 4.23
N ALA A 59 8.75 15.37 3.07
CA ALA A 59 9.23 14.97 1.74
C ALA A 59 10.39 15.82 1.20
N ASN A 60 11.40 16.11 2.00
CA ASN A 60 12.67 16.67 1.54
C ASN A 60 13.61 15.52 1.13
N GLY A 61 13.24 14.80 0.08
CA GLY A 61 14.16 14.19 -0.88
C GLY A 61 15.31 13.28 -0.41
N THR A 62 15.38 12.84 0.84
CA THR A 62 16.46 11.96 1.31
C THR A 62 15.95 10.54 1.54
N ASP A 63 16.13 9.74 0.50
CA ASP A 63 16.46 8.30 0.51
C ASP A 63 16.14 7.56 1.82
N LEU A 64 14.86 7.25 2.03
CA LEU A 64 14.45 6.23 3.00
C LEU A 64 14.56 4.88 2.31
N ARG A 65 15.74 4.28 2.47
CA ARG A 65 16.01 2.90 2.05
C ARG A 65 15.18 1.94 2.91
N LEU A 66 14.01 1.56 2.38
CA LEU A 66 13.31 0.31 2.72
C LEU A 66 13.50 -0.71 1.59
#